data_AF-A0AAU9LL70-F1
#
_entry.id   AF-A0AAU9LL70-F1
#
_cell.length_a   1.000
_cell.length_b   1.000
_cell.length_c   1.000
_cell.angle_alpha   90.00
_cell.angle_beta   90.00
_cell.angle_gamma   90.00
#
_symmetry.space_group_name_H-M   'P 1'
#
loop_
_entity.id
_entity.type
_entity.pdbx_description
1 polymer ?
#
loop_
_entity_poly.entity_id
_entity_poly.type
_entity_poly.pdbx_seq_one_letter_code
_entity_poly.pdbx_strand_id
1 'polypeptide(L)'
;MSTKGKWLTIEQKCQIIAQHHREPSINYTQLSLWAKTRFELSPNHSQYYPGGSRADTEHVHVDKLRQKATERLRELEKEARELRKYLRRLNATTNAHL
;
A
#
# COMPACT_ATOMS: atom_id res chain seq x y z
N MET A 1 -4.61 -32.37 -3.06
CA MET A 1 -5.10 -31.32 -2.14
C MET A 1 -6.01 -30.37 -2.92
N SER A 2 -7.33 -30.61 -2.93
CA SER A 2 -8.30 -29.79 -3.67
C SER A 2 -8.74 -28.61 -2.80
N THR A 3 -8.20 -27.43 -3.06
CA THR A 3 -8.67 -26.19 -2.43
C THR A 3 -10.00 -25.85 -3.08
N LYS A 4 -11.11 -26.21 -2.43
CA LYS A 4 -12.49 -25.89 -2.86
C LYS A 4 -12.69 -24.37 -3.02
N GLY A 5 -12.24 -23.79 -4.14
CA GLY A 5 -12.46 -22.42 -4.59
C GLY A 5 -11.92 -21.27 -3.71
N LYS A 6 -11.32 -21.55 -2.53
CA LYS A 6 -10.91 -20.50 -1.57
C LYS A 6 -9.51 -19.93 -1.82
N TRP A 7 -8.56 -20.77 -2.22
CA TRP A 7 -7.17 -20.39 -2.40
C TRP A 7 -6.57 -21.11 -3.60
N LEU A 8 -5.69 -20.43 -4.32
CA LEU A 8 -4.92 -21.04 -5.39
C LEU A 8 -3.86 -21.99 -4.82
N THR A 9 -3.78 -23.20 -5.36
CA THR A 9 -2.65 -24.10 -5.11
C THR A 9 -1.38 -23.53 -5.75
N ILE A 10 -0.22 -24.04 -5.32
CA ILE A 10 1.08 -23.65 -5.89
C ILE A 10 1.09 -23.87 -7.41
N GLU A 11 0.55 -24.99 -7.87
CA GLU A 11 0.47 -25.34 -9.29
C GLU A 11 -0.40 -24.34 -10.08
N GLN A 12 -1.55 -23.94 -9.54
CA GLN A 12 -2.43 -22.95 -10.17
C GLN A 12 -1.76 -21.57 -10.24
N LYS A 13 -0.96 -21.19 -9.22
CA LYS A 13 -0.16 -19.96 -9.26
C LYS A 13 0.88 -19.99 -10.38
N CYS A 14 1.59 -21.11 -10.54
CA CYS A 14 2.56 -21.28 -11.63
C CYS A 14 1.88 -21.17 -13.00
N GLN A 15 0.66 -21.68 -13.16
CA GLN A 15 -0.12 -21.56 -14.40
C GLN A 15 -0.52 -20.11 -14.71
N ILE A 16 -0.88 -19.31 -13.70
CA ILE A 16 -1.18 -17.88 -13.87
C ILE A 16 0.07 -17.11 -14.31
N ILE A 17 1.22 -17.39 -13.67
CA ILE A 17 2.50 -16.77 -14.02
C ILE A 17 2.89 -17.13 -15.46
N ALA A 18 2.77 -18.41 -15.85
CA ALA A 18 3.03 -18.85 -17.21
C ALA A 18 2.11 -18.17 -18.24
N GLN A 19 0.83 -18.00 -17.92
CA GLN A 19 -0.12 -17.28 -18.78
C GLN A 19 0.28 -15.80 -18.95
N HIS A 20 0.66 -15.12 -17.87
CA HIS A 20 1.15 -13.75 -17.93
C HIS A 20 2.43 -13.60 -18.76
N HIS A 21 3.34 -14.57 -18.69
CA HIS A 21 4.56 -14.55 -19.51
C HIS A 21 4.31 -14.80 -21.00
N ARG A 22 3.26 -15.55 -21.35
CA ARG A 22 2.87 -15.79 -22.75
C ARG A 22 2.17 -14.59 -23.37
N GLU A 23 1.35 -13.90 -22.59
CA GLU A 23 0.56 -12.75 -23.05
C GLU A 23 0.70 -11.57 -22.06
N PRO A 24 1.89 -10.94 -21.99
CA PRO A 24 2.17 -9.87 -21.02
C PRO A 24 1.39 -8.57 -21.29
N SER A 25 0.69 -8.47 -22.42
CA SER A 25 -0.22 -7.36 -22.74
C SER A 25 -1.59 -7.48 -22.07
N ILE A 26 -1.90 -8.62 -21.44
CA ILE A 26 -3.13 -8.79 -20.66
C ILE A 26 -3.03 -7.92 -19.40
N ASN A 27 -3.88 -6.90 -19.31
CA ASN A 27 -4.05 -6.11 -18.09
C ASN A 27 -4.36 -7.07 -16.92
N TYR A 28 -3.74 -6.86 -15.75
CA TYR A 28 -3.95 -7.68 -14.55
C TYR A 28 -5.42 -7.98 -14.22
N THR A 29 -6.34 -7.07 -14.55
CA THR A 29 -7.80 -7.29 -14.42
C THR A 29 -8.28 -8.47 -15.27
N GLN A 30 -7.86 -8.55 -16.53
CA GLN A 30 -8.22 -9.62 -17.45
C GLN A 30 -7.58 -10.95 -17.05
N LEU A 31 -6.32 -10.94 -16.59
CA LEU A 31 -5.66 -12.14 -16.07
C LEU A 31 -6.37 -12.67 -14.81
N SER A 32 -6.85 -11.76 -13.95
CA SER A 32 -7.61 -12.14 -12.75
C SER A 32 -8.96 -12.76 -13.10
N LEU A 33 -9.65 -12.25 -14.13
CA LEU A 33 -10.91 -12.80 -14.60
C LEU A 33 -10.70 -14.19 -15.21
N TRP A 34 -9.68 -14.33 -16.05
CA TRP A 34 -9.27 -15.62 -16.60
C TRP A 34 -9.00 -16.65 -15.51
N ALA A 35 -8.22 -16.29 -14.48
CA ALA A 35 -7.89 -17.19 -13.37
C ALA A 35 -9.14 -17.60 -12.57
N LYS A 36 -10.06 -16.65 -12.32
CA LYS A 36 -11.33 -16.93 -11.64
C LYS A 36 -12.18 -17.93 -12.41
N THR A 37 -12.32 -17.74 -13.72
CA THR A 37 -13.05 -18.66 -14.61
C THR A 37 -12.37 -20.01 -14.71
N ARG A 38 -11.04 -20.04 -14.89
CA ARG A 38 -10.27 -21.27 -15.17
C ARG A 38 -10.22 -22.25 -14.00
N PHE A 39 -10.19 -21.73 -12.77
CA PHE A 39 -10.05 -22.52 -11.54
C PHE A 39 -11.32 -22.57 -10.70
N GLU A 40 -12.45 -22.11 -11.25
CA GLU A 40 -13.74 -22.06 -10.54
C GLU A 40 -13.57 -21.43 -9.15
N LEU A 41 -12.74 -20.37 -9.09
CA LEU A 41 -12.58 -19.62 -7.85
C LEU A 41 -13.95 -19.02 -7.57
N SER A 42 -14.51 -19.35 -6.40
CA SER A 42 -15.81 -18.85 -5.99
C SER A 42 -15.85 -17.34 -6.27
N PRO A 43 -16.93 -16.82 -6.89
CA PRO A 43 -17.11 -15.40 -7.01
C PRO A 43 -17.35 -14.88 -5.60
N ASN A 44 -16.28 -14.64 -4.84
CA ASN A 44 -16.32 -13.68 -3.77
C ASN A 44 -16.57 -12.36 -4.51
N HIS A 45 -17.86 -12.04 -4.63
CA HIS A 45 -18.41 -10.72 -4.81
C HIS A 45 -17.38 -9.69 -5.26
N SER A 46 -17.44 -9.34 -6.55
CA SER A 46 -17.32 -7.92 -6.87
C SER A 46 -18.62 -7.23 -6.41
N GLN A 47 -18.88 -7.19 -5.11
CA GLN A 47 -19.92 -6.34 -4.54
C GLN A 47 -19.29 -5.47 -3.49
N TYR A 48 -19.51 -4.16 -3.64
CA TYR A 48 -19.84 -3.25 -2.55
C TYR A 48 -19.92 -3.97 -1.19
N TYR A 49 -18.91 -3.83 -0.32
CA TYR A 49 -18.85 -4.51 0.98
C TYR A 49 -19.90 -3.93 1.95
N PRO A 50 -20.96 -4.66 2.34
CA PRO A 50 -21.79 -4.29 3.48
C PRO A 50 -21.55 -5.36 4.55
N GLY A 51 -20.45 -5.26 5.30
CA GLY A 51 -20.16 -6.24 6.36
C GLY A 51 -18.67 -6.41 6.63
N GLY A 52 -18.18 -5.69 7.62
CA GLY A 52 -16.76 -5.66 7.99
C GLY A 52 -16.30 -6.83 8.85
N SER A 53 -14.98 -6.88 9.02
CA SER A 53 -14.32 -7.12 10.33
C SER A 53 -12.80 -7.29 10.26
N ARG A 54 -12.17 -7.35 9.08
CA ARG A 54 -10.70 -7.45 9.02
C ARG A 54 -10.01 -6.52 8.03
N ALA A 55 -10.48 -6.47 6.79
CA ALA A 55 -9.94 -5.51 5.83
C ALA A 55 -10.25 -4.06 6.27
N ASP A 56 -11.47 -3.79 6.72
CA ASP A 56 -11.86 -2.45 7.18
C ASP A 56 -11.10 -1.99 8.43
N THR A 57 -10.82 -2.91 9.37
CA THR A 57 -10.04 -2.60 10.57
C THR A 57 -8.58 -2.36 10.22
N GLU A 58 -8.03 -3.13 9.28
CA GLU A 58 -6.68 -2.92 8.72
C GLU A 58 -6.59 -1.58 7.96
N HIS A 59 -7.57 -1.23 7.13
CA HIS A 59 -7.63 0.06 6.43
C HIS A 59 -7.71 1.23 7.41
N VAL A 60 -8.61 1.17 8.40
CA VAL A 60 -8.72 2.21 9.46
C VAL A 60 -7.43 2.32 10.27
N HIS A 61 -6.76 1.19 10.55
CA HIS A 61 -5.48 1.20 11.26
C HIS A 61 -4.38 1.86 10.41
N VAL A 62 -4.28 1.50 9.14
CA VAL A 62 -3.31 2.08 8.19
C VAL A 62 -3.57 3.57 8.01
N ASP A 63 -4.82 4.01 7.91
CA ASP A 63 -5.17 5.44 7.78
C ASP A 63 -4.79 6.23 9.04
N LYS A 64 -5.01 5.65 10.24
CA LYS A 64 -4.53 6.24 11.49
C LYS A 64 -3.00 6.34 11.51
N LEU A 65 -2.28 5.32 11.05
CA LEU A 65 -0.82 5.37 10.96
C LEU A 65 -0.34 6.44 9.97
N ARG A 66 -0.99 6.54 8.81
CA ARG A 66 -0.70 7.59 7.80
C ARG A 66 -0.92 8.99 8.35
N GLN A 67 -2.02 9.19 9.08
CA GLN A 67 -2.32 10.48 9.71
C GLN A 67 -1.26 10.83 10.76
N LYS A 68 -0.88 9.88 11.62
CA LYS A 68 0.19 10.07 12.61
C LYS A 68 1.53 10.39 11.97
N ALA A 69 1.91 9.67 10.92
CA ALA A 69 3.16 9.91 10.19
C ALA A 69 3.18 11.31 9.55
N THR A 70 2.04 11.74 8.99
CA THR A 70 1.89 13.07 8.38
C THR A 70 2.01 14.19 9.41
N GLU A 71 1.37 14.04 10.58
CA GLU A 71 1.48 15.02 11.65
C GLU A 71 2.91 15.11 12.18
N ARG A 72 3.56 13.96 12.41
CA ARG A 72 4.94 13.93 12.89
C ARG A 72 5.92 14.57 11.90
N LEU A 73 5.70 14.36 10.60
CA LEU A 73 6.49 15.01 9.56
C LEU A 73 6.38 16.55 9.63
N ARG A 74 5.16 17.07 9.85
CA ARG A 74 4.93 18.51 9.97
C ARG A 74 5.60 19.12 11.20
N GLU A 75 5.58 18.40 12.33
CA GLU A 75 6.30 18.81 13.54
C GLU A 75 7.81 18.89 13.30
N LEU A 76 8.40 17.85 12.71
CA LEU A 76 9.83 17.82 12.38
C LEU A 76 10.21 18.96 11.42
N GLU A 77 9.38 19.27 10.44
CA GLU A 77 9.61 20.42 9.56
C GLU A 77 9.58 21.75 10.30
N LYS A 78 8.70 21.92 11.31
CA LYS A 78 8.66 23.12 12.15
C LYS A 78 9.92 23.23 13.00
N GLU A 79 10.33 22.15 13.66
CA GLU A 79 11.56 22.10 14.46
C GLU A 79 12.79 22.44 13.59
N ALA A 80 12.90 21.83 12.41
CA ALA A 80 13.99 22.12 11.48
C ALA A 80 13.99 23.58 11.00
N ARG A 81 12.83 24.21 10.81
CA ARG A 81 12.74 25.64 10.48
C ARG A 81 13.25 26.51 11.62
N GLU A 82 12.90 26.21 12.87
CA GLU A 82 13.37 26.98 14.02
C GLU A 82 14.88 26.81 14.25
N LEU A 83 15.41 25.59 14.11
CA LEU A 83 16.86 25.35 14.16
C LEU A 83 17.61 26.16 13.09
N ARG A 84 17.10 26.20 11.86
CA ARG A 84 17.69 27.03 10.78
C ARG A 84 17.63 28.53 11.09
N LYS A 85 16.61 29.01 11.81
CA LYS A 85 16.54 30.42 12.25
C LYS A 85 17.55 30.69 13.35
N TYR A 86 17.67 29.80 14.32
CA TYR A 86 18.63 29.91 15.42
C TYR A 86 20.08 29.94 14.90
N LEU A 87 20.44 29.01 14.01
CA LEU A 87 21.77 28.97 13.39
C LEU A 87 22.08 30.25 12.60
N ARG A 88 21.08 30.81 11.89
CA ARG A 88 21.24 32.09 11.20
C ARG A 88 21.51 33.25 12.16
N ARG A 89 20.82 33.30 13.31
CA ARG A 89 21.06 34.31 14.34
C ARG A 89 22.46 34.16 14.94
N LEU A 90 22.87 32.94 15.29
CA LEU A 90 24.21 32.68 15.78
C LEU A 90 25.29 33.14 14.81
N ASN A 91 25.18 32.75 13.53
CA ASN A 91 26.13 33.20 12.50
C ASN A 91 26.17 34.72 12.35
N ALA A 92 25.01 35.38 12.39
CA ALA A 92 24.96 36.85 12.32
C ALA A 92 25.63 37.50 13.54
N THR A 93 25.43 36.97 14.75
CA THR A 93 26.12 37.47 15.95
C THR A 93 27.62 37.21 15.90
N THR A 94 28.06 36.02 15.46
CA THR A 94 29.48 35.69 15.34
C THR A 94 30.18 36.61 14.34
N ASN A 95 29.54 36.89 13.19
CA ASN A 95 30.10 37.78 12.17
C ASN A 95 30.08 39.27 12.57
N ALA A 96 29.28 39.67 13.57
CA ALA A 96 29.23 41.05 14.07
C ALA A 96 30.30 41.35 15.13
N HIS A 97 30.95 40.32 15.67
CA HIS A 97 32.03 40.42 16.66
C HIS A 97 33.44 40.24 16.06
N LEU A 98 33.53 40.10 14.73
CA LEU A 98 34.77 40.12 13.93
C LEU A 98 34.88 41.45 13.19
#